data_AF-A0A2M7X2W9-F1
#
_entry.id   AF-A0A2M7X2W9-F1
#
_cell.length_a   1.000
_cell.length_b   1.000
_cell.length_c   1.000
_cell.angle_alpha   90.00
_cell.angle_beta   90.00
_cell.angle_gamma   90.00
#
_symmetry.space_group_name_H-M   'P 1'
#
loop_
_entity.id
_entity.type
_entity.pdbx_description
1 polymer ?
#
loop_
_entity_poly.entity_id
_entity_poly.type
_entity_poly.pdbx_seq_one_letter_code
_entity_poly.pdbx_strand_id
1 'polypeptide(L)'
;QTQLGFEVYRPSAEVAETDLLDVPGGDKSQLGQGTAPKGKTISGADGLPRLVTGHIDFLQIRNGMIHILDYKPKAEKEKPIEQLTLYAMALSRLTGLRLFEFKCAWFDEKDYFEFYPLHVLHKPKKAQRRKKISTQEGTYLVNKTVEKVESLKPI
;
A
#
# COMPACT_ATOMS: atom_id res chain seq x y z
N GLN A 1 -10.00 -33.22 10.47
CA GLN A 1 -9.48 -32.35 11.54
C GLN A 1 -9.13 -31.00 10.92
N THR A 2 -9.90 -29.96 11.21
CA THR A 2 -9.63 -28.56 10.80
C THR A 2 -8.96 -27.85 11.98
N GLN A 3 -7.65 -27.62 11.88
CA GLN A 3 -6.79 -27.18 13.00
C GLN A 3 -6.61 -25.66 13.10
N LEU A 4 -7.55 -24.85 12.63
CA LEU A 4 -7.49 -23.40 12.82
C LEU A 4 -8.90 -22.87 13.06
N GLY A 5 -9.18 -22.50 14.30
CA GLY A 5 -10.48 -22.04 14.81
C GLY A 5 -10.89 -20.66 14.32
N PHE A 6 -11.03 -20.50 13.01
CA PHE A 6 -11.72 -19.36 12.41
C PHE A 6 -13.12 -19.82 11.98
N GLU A 7 -14.13 -19.47 12.76
CA GLU A 7 -15.53 -19.64 12.33
C GLU A 7 -15.90 -18.51 11.37
N VAL A 8 -16.13 -18.87 10.12
CA VAL A 8 -16.69 -17.97 9.11
C VAL A 8 -18.16 -17.75 9.44
N TYR A 9 -18.50 -16.58 9.98
CA TYR A 9 -19.89 -16.21 10.25
C TYR A 9 -20.68 -16.13 8.94
N ARG A 10 -21.68 -17.00 8.80
CA ARG A 10 -22.69 -16.94 7.73
C ARG A 10 -23.98 -16.40 8.33
N PRO A 11 -24.49 -15.25 7.87
CA PRO A 11 -25.81 -14.78 8.26
C PRO A 11 -26.85 -15.84 7.92
N SER A 12 -27.62 -16.26 8.91
CA SER A 12 -28.73 -17.19 8.76
C SER A 12 -30.01 -16.40 8.54
N ALA A 13 -30.80 -16.86 7.56
CA ALA A 13 -32.16 -16.42 7.19
C ALA A 13 -32.28 -15.18 6.29
N GLU A 14 -32.73 -15.39 5.05
CA GLU A 14 -34.10 -15.13 4.54
C GLU A 14 -34.33 -16.18 3.42
N VAL A 15 -35.04 -17.30 3.58
CA VAL A 15 -36.49 -17.58 3.77
C VAL A 15 -37.39 -16.92 2.71
N ALA A 16 -38.17 -17.78 2.04
CA ALA A 16 -39.32 -17.57 1.16
C ALA A 16 -39.06 -17.37 -0.34
N GLU A 17 -38.92 -18.50 -1.05
CA GLU A 17 -39.69 -18.72 -2.27
C GLU A 17 -41.18 -18.54 -1.95
N THR A 18 -41.85 -17.58 -2.59
CA THR A 18 -43.30 -17.64 -2.88
C THR A 18 -43.64 -16.75 -4.09
N ASP A 19 -44.25 -17.42 -5.08
CA ASP A 19 -45.36 -16.94 -5.91
C ASP A 19 -45.13 -15.94 -7.05
N LEU A 20 -44.98 -16.52 -8.24
CA LEU A 20 -45.85 -16.35 -9.42
C LEU A 20 -46.71 -15.07 -9.47
N LEU A 21 -46.46 -14.21 -10.47
CA LEU A 21 -47.51 -13.71 -11.36
C LEU A 21 -46.97 -13.44 -12.78
N ASP A 22 -47.84 -13.77 -13.70
CA ASP A 22 -47.75 -13.98 -15.14
C ASP A 22 -47.89 -12.66 -15.95
N VAL A 23 -47.51 -12.71 -17.24
CA VAL A 23 -48.15 -12.08 -18.44
C VAL A 23 -47.12 -11.66 -19.52
N PRO A 24 -47.41 -11.91 -20.83
CA PRO A 24 -46.41 -12.23 -21.85
C PRO A 24 -46.32 -11.23 -23.02
N GLY A 25 -45.31 -11.41 -23.87
CA GLY A 25 -45.16 -10.79 -25.19
C GLY A 25 -43.67 -10.51 -25.45
N GLY A 26 -43.06 -10.80 -26.58
CA GLY A 26 -43.52 -11.20 -27.89
C GLY A 26 -42.42 -10.78 -28.86
N ASP A 27 -41.96 -11.74 -29.65
CA ASP A 27 -41.26 -11.62 -30.94
C ASP A 27 -39.73 -11.45 -31.04
N LYS A 28 -39.23 -12.13 -32.07
CA LYS A 28 -37.85 -12.39 -32.47
C LYS A 28 -37.30 -11.22 -33.29
N SER A 29 -35.99 -10.94 -33.23
CA SER A 29 -35.07 -10.89 -34.39
C SER A 29 -33.78 -10.06 -34.18
N GLN A 30 -32.68 -10.67 -34.64
CA GLN A 30 -31.53 -10.09 -35.38
C GLN A 30 -30.45 -9.21 -34.70
N LEU A 31 -29.22 -9.77 -34.77
CA LEU A 31 -27.92 -9.19 -35.12
C LEU A 31 -27.60 -7.73 -34.75
N GLY A 32 -26.61 -7.56 -33.88
CA GLY A 32 -25.86 -6.31 -33.72
C GLY A 32 -24.53 -6.54 -33.01
N GLN A 33 -23.42 -6.29 -33.70
CA GLN A 33 -22.06 -6.37 -33.20
C GLN A 33 -21.88 -5.46 -31.97
N GLY A 34 -21.41 -6.04 -30.87
CA GLY A 34 -21.06 -5.32 -29.64
C GLY A 34 -19.71 -5.81 -29.16
N THR A 35 -18.72 -4.92 -29.23
CA THR A 35 -17.37 -5.07 -28.67
C THR A 35 -17.41 -5.67 -27.27
N ALA A 36 -16.66 -6.77 -27.06
CA ALA A 36 -16.47 -7.38 -25.76
C ALA A 36 -15.91 -6.36 -24.76
N PRO A 37 -16.62 -5.99 -23.67
CA PRO A 37 -15.96 -5.37 -22.55
C PRO A 37 -15.10 -6.45 -21.90
N LYS A 38 -13.77 -6.29 -21.99
CA LYS A 38 -12.83 -7.16 -21.29
C LYS A 38 -13.25 -7.27 -19.83
N GLY A 39 -13.52 -8.50 -19.43
CA GLY A 39 -14.21 -8.88 -18.21
C GLY A 39 -13.68 -8.16 -16.97
N LYS A 40 -14.60 -7.49 -16.29
CA LYS A 40 -14.49 -7.12 -14.89
C LYS A 40 -14.64 -8.42 -14.09
N THR A 41 -13.52 -9.10 -13.81
CA THR A 41 -13.54 -10.25 -12.90
C THR A 41 -13.67 -9.73 -11.48
N ILE A 42 -14.90 -9.45 -11.07
CA ILE A 42 -15.29 -9.34 -9.67
C ILE A 42 -15.58 -10.78 -9.24
N SER A 43 -14.65 -11.41 -8.56
CA SER A 43 -14.86 -12.75 -8.03
C SER A 43 -14.28 -12.83 -6.62
N GLY A 44 -15.14 -12.58 -5.63
CA GLY A 44 -14.94 -12.94 -4.23
C GLY A 44 -15.21 -11.79 -3.24
N ALA A 45 -16.40 -11.79 -2.62
CA ALA A 45 -16.80 -11.00 -1.44
C ALA A 45 -16.80 -9.45 -1.60
N ASP A 46 -17.95 -8.92 -2.06
CA ASP A 46 -18.17 -7.54 -2.50
C ASP A 46 -18.19 -6.47 -1.36
N GLY A 47 -17.06 -6.27 -0.69
CA GLY A 47 -16.90 -5.14 0.23
C GLY A 47 -15.57 -5.05 0.97
N LEU A 48 -14.76 -6.12 0.98
CA LEU A 48 -13.47 -6.12 1.67
C LEU A 48 -12.32 -5.88 0.66
N PRO A 49 -11.32 -5.07 1.02
CA PRO A 49 -10.14 -4.87 0.18
C PRO A 49 -9.39 -6.20 -0.02
N ARG A 50 -8.71 -6.36 -1.16
CA ARG A 50 -7.90 -7.55 -1.43
C ARG A 50 -6.90 -7.78 -0.30
N LEU A 51 -6.94 -8.98 0.28
CA LEU A 51 -5.99 -9.38 1.32
C LEU A 51 -4.60 -9.56 0.71
N VAL A 52 -3.59 -8.99 1.38
CA VAL A 52 -2.18 -9.21 1.07
C VAL A 52 -1.62 -10.18 2.09
N THR A 53 -1.08 -11.30 1.62
CA THR A 53 -0.48 -12.34 2.47
C THR A 53 0.92 -12.66 1.98
N GLY A 54 1.80 -13.08 2.89
CA GLY A 54 3.14 -13.54 2.54
C GLY A 54 3.84 -14.20 3.72
N HIS A 55 4.93 -14.91 3.44
CA HIS A 55 5.78 -15.53 4.44
C HIS A 55 7.05 -14.71 4.63
N ILE A 56 7.51 -14.63 5.87
CA ILE A 56 8.77 -13.98 6.24
C ILE A 56 9.77 -15.10 6.52
N ASP A 57 10.96 -15.04 5.93
CA ASP A 57 11.99 -16.07 6.12
C ASP A 57 12.49 -16.09 7.57
N PHE A 58 13.00 -14.95 8.05
CA PHE A 58 13.46 -14.82 9.43
C PHE A 58 13.03 -13.50 10.06
N LEU A 59 12.71 -13.59 11.36
CA LEU A 59 12.41 -12.45 12.21
C LEU A 59 13.29 -12.53 13.46
N GLN A 60 14.04 -11.47 13.76
CA GLN A 60 14.96 -11.43 14.89
C GLN A 60 14.78 -10.14 15.69
N ILE A 61 14.97 -10.21 17.01
CA ILE A 61 15.03 -9.02 17.87
C ILE A 61 16.49 -8.84 18.28
N ARG A 62 17.09 -7.70 17.91
CA ARG A 62 18.49 -7.37 18.19
C ARG A 62 18.58 -5.90 18.60
N ASN A 63 19.22 -5.62 19.73
CA ASN A 63 19.41 -4.25 20.24
C ASN A 63 18.10 -3.44 20.34
N GLY A 64 17.01 -4.08 20.72
CA GLY A 64 15.68 -3.45 20.81
C GLY A 64 15.00 -3.16 19.47
N MET A 65 15.57 -3.60 18.34
CA MET A 65 14.98 -3.45 17.01
C MET A 65 14.60 -4.81 16.41
N ILE A 66 13.51 -4.80 15.64
CA ILE A 66 13.02 -5.97 14.92
C ILE A 66 13.67 -6.02 13.55
N HIS A 67 14.44 -7.07 13.30
CA HIS A 67 15.13 -7.33 12.04
C HIS A 67 14.31 -8.33 11.23
N ILE A 68 13.81 -7.88 10.08
CA ILE A 68 13.16 -8.72 9.08
C ILE A 68 14.23 -9.08 8.05
N LEU A 69 14.44 -10.37 7.87
CA LEU A 69 15.52 -10.93 7.06
C LEU A 69 14.93 -11.82 5.97
N ASP A 70 15.37 -11.62 4.74
CA ASP A 70 14.95 -12.37 3.54
C ASP A 70 16.22 -12.94 2.87
N TYR A 71 16.29 -14.26 2.69
CA TYR A 71 17.47 -14.89 2.06
C TYR A 71 17.31 -14.83 0.54
N LYS A 72 18.29 -14.23 -0.13
CA LYS A 72 18.28 -14.12 -1.59
C LYS A 72 19.63 -14.57 -2.15
N PRO A 73 19.67 -15.63 -2.99
CA PRO A 73 20.92 -16.04 -3.60
C PRO A 73 21.44 -14.92 -4.51
N LYS A 74 22.73 -14.55 -4.37
CA LYS A 74 23.35 -13.40 -5.07
C LYS A 74 22.72 -12.07 -4.67
N ALA A 75 22.76 -11.77 -3.38
CA ALA A 75 22.16 -10.59 -2.75
C ALA A 75 22.65 -9.26 -3.36
N GLU A 76 23.82 -9.23 -3.98
CA GLU A 76 24.37 -8.06 -4.67
C GLU A 76 23.47 -7.57 -5.84
N LYS A 77 22.83 -8.49 -6.55
CA LYS A 77 22.08 -8.17 -7.78
C LYS A 77 20.60 -7.87 -7.53
N GLU A 78 20.01 -8.52 -6.53
CA GLU A 78 18.59 -8.37 -6.20
C GLU A 78 18.38 -7.36 -5.08
N LYS A 79 17.32 -6.56 -5.18
CA LYS A 79 16.96 -5.56 -4.17
C LYS A 79 15.50 -5.74 -3.76
N PRO A 80 15.19 -6.64 -2.81
CA PRO A 80 13.83 -6.96 -2.36
C PRO A 80 13.24 -5.87 -1.45
N ILE A 81 13.47 -4.60 -1.77
CA ILE A 81 13.10 -3.45 -0.94
C ILE A 81 11.58 -3.39 -0.76
N GLU A 82 10.81 -3.58 -1.83
CA GLU A 82 9.35 -3.49 -1.81
C GLU A 82 8.72 -4.58 -0.94
N GLN A 83 9.16 -5.83 -1.12
CA GLN A 83 8.68 -6.98 -0.36
C GLN A 83 8.97 -6.83 1.14
N LEU A 84 10.22 -6.52 1.50
CA LEU A 84 10.63 -6.29 2.88
C LEU A 84 9.88 -5.10 3.52
N THR A 85 9.68 -4.02 2.76
CA THR A 85 8.91 -2.85 3.25
C THR A 85 7.45 -3.23 3.51
N LEU A 86 6.85 -4.06 2.66
CA LEU A 86 5.47 -4.53 2.84
C LEU A 86 5.33 -5.39 4.09
N TYR A 87 6.30 -6.27 4.37
CA TYR A 87 6.33 -7.03 5.62
C TYR A 87 6.45 -6.14 6.85
N ALA A 88 7.33 -5.13 6.82
CA ALA A 88 7.45 -4.18 7.92
C ALA A 88 6.14 -3.42 8.16
N MET A 89 5.47 -2.98 7.10
CA MET A 89 4.16 -2.32 7.21
C MET A 89 3.09 -3.26 7.75
N ALA A 90 3.04 -4.50 7.28
CA ALA A 90 2.09 -5.50 7.76
C ALA A 90 2.30 -5.79 9.25
N LEU A 91 3.54 -6.04 9.67
CA LEU A 91 3.87 -6.28 11.09
C LEU A 91 3.60 -5.06 11.96
N SER A 92 3.94 -3.86 11.50
CA SER A 92 3.61 -2.61 12.21
C SER A 92 2.10 -2.47 12.44
N ARG A 93 1.29 -2.80 11.43
CA ARG A 93 -0.18 -2.77 11.54
C ARG A 93 -0.74 -3.87 12.44
N LEU A 94 -0.16 -5.07 12.41
CA LEU A 94 -0.60 -6.22 13.21
C LEU A 94 -0.21 -6.10 14.69
N THR A 95 0.97 -5.56 14.98
CA THR A 95 1.53 -5.48 16.34
C THR A 95 1.34 -4.12 17.01
N GLY A 96 1.03 -3.08 16.23
CA GLY A 96 0.98 -1.70 16.72
C GLY A 96 2.35 -1.04 16.91
N LEU A 97 3.45 -1.74 16.59
CA LEU A 97 4.80 -1.22 16.67
C LEU A 97 5.05 -0.17 15.59
N ARG A 98 5.93 0.79 15.88
CA ARG A 98 6.19 1.91 14.97
C ARG A 98 7.24 1.51 13.94
N LEU A 99 7.10 1.98 12.69
CA LEU A 99 8.00 1.60 11.59
C LEU A 99 9.49 1.92 11.81
N PHE A 100 9.85 2.82 12.73
CA PHE A 100 11.26 3.07 13.06
C PHE A 100 11.89 1.96 13.92
N GLU A 101 11.09 1.10 14.55
CA GLU A 101 11.56 -0.03 15.36
C GLU A 101 11.96 -1.22 14.49
N PHE A 102 11.67 -1.15 13.19
CA PHE A 102 11.97 -2.18 12.21
C PHE A 102 13.23 -1.86 11.41
N LYS A 103 14.02 -2.90 11.16
CA LYS A 103 15.14 -2.92 10.24
C LYS A 103 14.90 -4.05 9.25
N CYS A 104 15.06 -3.77 7.97
CA CYS A 104 14.88 -4.75 6.92
C CYS A 104 16.24 -5.09 6.31
N ALA A 105 16.47 -6.35 6.05
CA ALA A 105 17.74 -6.79 5.50
C ALA A 105 17.55 -7.99 4.57
N TRP A 106 18.41 -8.08 3.58
CA TRP A 106 18.51 -9.24 2.71
C TRP A 106 19.98 -9.66 2.64
N PHE A 107 20.19 -10.96 2.55
CA PHE A 107 21.52 -11.52 2.69
C PHE A 107 21.70 -12.80 1.88
N ASP A 108 22.95 -13.11 1.58
CA ASP A 108 23.40 -14.40 1.07
C ASP A 108 24.55 -14.96 1.92
N GLU A 109 25.34 -15.88 1.37
CA GLU A 109 26.47 -16.47 2.09
C GLU A 109 27.64 -15.50 2.34
N LYS A 110 27.71 -14.38 1.61
CA LYS A 110 28.86 -13.48 1.57
C LYS A 110 28.49 -12.04 1.93
N ASP A 111 27.33 -11.59 1.46
CA ASP A 111 26.88 -10.22 1.50
C ASP A 111 25.66 -10.07 2.41
N TYR A 112 25.62 -8.95 3.13
CA TYR A 112 24.53 -8.61 4.03
C TYR A 112 24.18 -7.12 3.87
N PHE A 113 22.95 -6.85 3.44
CA PHE A 113 22.48 -5.50 3.18
C PHE A 113 21.32 -5.16 4.10
N GLU A 114 21.35 -3.95 4.66
CA GLU A 114 20.30 -3.46 5.55
C GLU A 114 19.74 -2.12 5.08
N PHE A 115 18.47 -1.88 5.40
CA PHE A 115 17.85 -0.58 5.25
C PHE A 115 16.74 -0.36 6.28
N TYR A 116 16.35 0.91 6.43
CA TYR A 116 15.23 1.31 7.27
C TYR A 116 13.97 1.51 6.40
N PRO A 117 12.87 0.76 6.64
CA PRO A 117 11.66 0.85 5.83
C PRO A 117 11.03 2.24 5.89
N LEU A 118 11.20 2.96 7.01
CA LEU A 118 10.75 4.33 7.16
C LEU A 118 11.29 5.28 6.08
N HIS A 119 12.57 5.14 5.71
CA HIS A 119 13.21 6.01 4.72
C HIS A 119 12.72 5.75 3.30
N VAL A 120 12.25 4.54 3.03
CA VAL A 120 11.70 4.18 1.72
C VAL A 120 10.30 4.78 1.54
N LEU A 121 9.50 4.79 2.60
CA LEU A 121 8.13 5.30 2.59
C LEU A 121 8.06 6.83 2.71
N HIS A 122 8.88 7.42 3.58
CA HIS A 122 8.90 8.86 3.76
C HIS A 122 9.94 9.52 2.86
N LYS A 123 9.49 9.96 1.68
CA LYS A 123 10.25 10.99 0.94
C LYS A 123 10.02 12.33 1.64
N PRO A 124 11.05 12.96 2.24
CA PRO A 124 10.89 14.30 2.75
C PRO A 124 10.41 15.18 1.60
N LYS A 125 9.32 15.92 1.82
CA LYS A 125 8.91 16.97 0.88
C LYS A 125 10.13 17.85 0.71
N LYS A 126 10.77 17.84 -0.48
CA LYS A 126 11.89 18.74 -0.78
C LYS A 126 11.45 20.10 -0.28
N ALA A 127 12.16 20.66 0.71
CA ALA A 127 11.86 21.98 1.24
C ALA A 127 11.71 22.88 0.01
N GLN A 128 10.50 23.34 -0.27
CA GLN A 128 10.25 24.01 -1.54
C GLN A 128 11.15 25.24 -1.54
N ARG A 129 12.13 25.28 -2.45
CA ARG A 129 13.07 26.40 -2.56
C ARG A 129 12.22 27.67 -2.60
N ARG A 130 12.51 28.61 -1.68
CA ARG A 130 11.91 29.94 -1.70
C ARG A 130 12.01 30.50 -3.12
N LYS A 131 10.91 30.99 -3.67
CA LYS A 131 10.94 31.58 -5.01
C LYS A 131 11.70 32.90 -4.90
N LYS A 132 12.73 33.07 -5.74
CA LYS A 132 13.39 34.37 -5.91
C LYS A 132 12.51 35.21 -6.83
N ILE A 133 12.03 36.35 -6.36
CA ILE A 133 11.30 37.34 -7.15
C ILE A 133 12.19 38.57 -7.24
N SER A 134 12.47 39.04 -8.45
CA SER A 134 13.23 40.26 -8.69
C SER A 134 12.24 41.40 -8.96
N THR A 135 12.27 42.42 -8.11
CA THR A 135 11.52 43.67 -8.30
C THR A 135 12.51 44.79 -8.61
N GLN A 136 12.04 45.97 -9.02
CA GLN A 136 12.90 47.14 -9.27
C GLN A 136 13.74 47.55 -8.04
N GLU A 137 13.28 47.23 -6.84
CA GLU A 137 13.94 47.53 -5.57
C GLU A 137 15.00 46.50 -5.14
N GLY A 138 15.00 45.29 -5.71
CA GLY A 138 15.93 44.22 -5.31
C GLY A 138 15.36 42.81 -5.47
N THR A 139 16.13 41.81 -5.01
CA THR A 139 15.74 40.39 -5.05
C THR A 139 15.20 39.91 -3.71
N TYR A 140 13.99 39.36 -3.70
CA TYR A 140 13.31 38.87 -2.50
C TYR A 140 13.14 37.34 -2.53
N LEU A 141 13.24 36.70 -1.36
CA LEU A 141 12.96 35.27 -1.17
C LEU A 141 11.55 35.07 -0.60
N VAL A 142 10.59 34.77 -1.46
CA VAL A 142 9.17 34.64 -1.06
C VAL A 142 8.83 33.20 -0.67
N ASN A 143 8.26 33.03 0.53
CA ASN A 143 7.62 31.79 0.97
C ASN A 143 6.20 31.70 0.38
N LYS A 144 5.72 30.50 0.02
CA LYS A 144 4.36 30.33 -0.53
C LYS A 144 3.23 30.62 0.48
N THR A 145 3.51 30.51 1.77
CA THR A 145 2.51 30.74 2.82
C THR A 145 2.28 32.24 2.98
N VAL A 146 1.05 32.69 2.67
CA VAL A 146 0.66 34.12 2.65
C VAL A 146 0.98 34.80 3.99
N GLU A 147 0.77 34.10 5.10
CA GLU A 147 1.02 34.58 6.48
C GLU A 147 2.50 34.90 6.79
N LYS A 148 3.46 34.41 5.98
CA LYS A 148 4.91 34.64 6.20
C LYS A 148 5.52 35.62 5.21
N VAL A 149 4.70 36.33 4.44
CA VAL A 149 5.14 37.32 3.44
C VAL A 149 5.35 38.71 4.07
N GLU A 150 4.83 38.95 5.27
CA GLU A 150 4.78 40.28 5.90
C GLU A 150 6.15 40.88 6.28
N SER A 151 7.24 40.12 6.24
CA SER A 151 8.58 40.64 6.51
C SER A 151 9.62 40.15 5.51
N LEU A 152 9.69 40.80 4.33
CA LEU A 152 10.76 40.58 3.36
C LEU A 152 11.71 41.78 3.39
N LYS A 153 12.95 41.56 3.83
CA LYS A 153 14.05 42.53 3.66
C LYS A 153 14.80 42.19 2.36
N PRO A 154 15.25 43.19 1.58
CA PRO A 154 16.08 42.95 0.41
C PRO A 154 17.41 42.29 0.82
N ILE A 155 17.96 41.46 -0.07
CA ILE A 155 19.32 40.90 0.04
C ILE A 155 20.31 41.90 -0.51
#